data_AF-A0A9Q3PQJ7-F1
#
_entry.id   AF-A0A9Q3PQJ7-F1
#
_cell.length_a   1.000
_cell.length_b   1.000
_cell.length_c   1.000
_cell.angle_alpha   90.00
_cell.angle_beta   90.00
_cell.angle_gamma   90.00
#
_symmetry.space_group_name_H-M   'P 1'
#
loop_
_entity.id
_entity.type
_entity.pdbx_description
1 polymer ?
#
loop_
_entity_poly.entity_id
_entity_poly.type
_entity_poly.pdbx_seq_one_letter_code
_entity_poly.pdbx_strand_id
1 'polypeptide(L)'
;MSFENDKYSVDKDPYEWCLRQSKRLKAIDPQMNIQMRNHKLLTQMPGELENAVKCRCHQNCTLDDISNTLQDIRKRTNIGKFTP
;
A
#
# COMPACT_ATOMS: atom_id res chain seq x y z
N MET A 1 -17.12 -2.67 8.56
CA MET A 1 -15.66 -2.47 8.38
C MET A 1 -15.38 -2.14 6.90
N SER A 2 -15.41 -0.86 6.54
CA SER A 2 -15.17 -0.43 5.15
C SER A 2 -13.68 -0.54 4.79
N PHE A 3 -13.37 -0.87 3.54
CA PHE A 3 -12.00 -0.89 3.00
C PHE A 3 -11.28 0.44 3.25
N GLU A 4 -12.03 1.54 3.11
CA GLU A 4 -11.58 2.93 3.20
C GLU A 4 -11.11 3.37 4.60
N ASN A 5 -11.43 2.61 5.64
CA ASN A 5 -11.04 2.91 7.02
C ASN A 5 -9.75 2.18 7.45
N ASP A 6 -9.24 1.23 6.67
CA ASP A 6 -8.02 0.46 7.02
C ASP A 6 -6.78 1.02 6.33
N LYS A 7 -6.47 2.27 6.66
CA LYS A 7 -5.27 2.95 6.18
C LYS A 7 -4.00 2.22 6.64
N TYR A 8 -2.96 2.32 5.81
CA TYR A 8 -1.64 1.81 6.18
C TYR A 8 -1.06 2.62 7.35
N SER A 9 -0.48 1.92 8.32
CA SER A 9 0.32 2.52 9.40
C SER A 9 1.73 1.91 9.34
N VAL A 10 2.73 2.73 9.65
CA VAL A 10 4.16 2.34 9.70
C VAL A 10 4.48 1.25 10.73
N ASP A 11 3.58 1.04 11.68
CA ASP A 11 3.69 0.00 12.70
C ASP A 11 3.28 -1.39 12.19
N LYS A 12 2.51 -1.44 11.08
CA LYS A 12 2.08 -2.68 10.46
C LYS A 12 3.19 -3.25 9.58
N ASP A 13 3.23 -4.58 9.44
CA ASP A 13 4.09 -5.19 8.45
C ASP A 13 3.60 -4.84 7.02
N PRO A 14 4.46 -4.27 6.15
CA PRO A 14 4.06 -3.87 4.81
C PRO A 14 3.54 -5.02 3.95
N TYR A 15 4.18 -6.18 4.04
CA TYR A 15 3.82 -7.34 3.23
C TYR A 15 2.47 -7.90 3.68
N GLU A 16 2.29 -8.09 4.99
CA GLU A 16 1.02 -8.57 5.53
C GLU A 16 -0.14 -7.61 5.23
N TRP A 17 0.09 -6.30 5.35
CA TRP A 17 -0.95 -5.31 5.06
C TRP A 17 -1.31 -5.30 3.57
N CYS A 18 -0.32 -5.29 2.67
CA CYS A 18 -0.56 -5.35 1.23
C CYS A 18 -1.31 -6.64 0.83
N LEU A 19 -0.92 -7.79 1.41
CA LEU A 19 -1.57 -9.07 1.15
C LEU A 19 -3.03 -9.06 1.64
N ARG A 20 -3.29 -8.51 2.84
CA ARG A 20 -4.64 -8.39 3.40
C ARG A 20 -5.53 -7.50 2.53
N GLN A 21 -5.06 -6.31 2.15
CA GLN A 21 -5.84 -5.42 1.29
C GLN A 21 -6.06 -6.01 -0.10
N SER A 22 -5.06 -6.68 -0.68
CA SER A 22 -5.20 -7.38 -1.97
C SER A 22 -6.28 -8.46 -1.92
N LYS A 23 -6.31 -9.28 -0.86
CA LYS A 23 -7.36 -10.29 -0.65
C LYS A 23 -8.74 -9.64 -0.53
N ARG A 24 -8.87 -8.53 0.19
CA ARG A 24 -10.14 -7.78 0.30
C ARG A 24 -10.59 -7.22 -1.04
N LEU A 25 -9.68 -6.59 -1.79
CA LEU A 25 -9.96 -6.06 -3.12
C LEU A 25 -10.41 -7.16 -4.08
N LYS A 26 -9.74 -8.32 -4.07
CA LYS A 26 -10.12 -9.49 -4.87
C LYS A 26 -11.48 -10.08 -4.45
N ALA A 27 -11.85 -10.00 -3.17
CA ALA A 27 -13.16 -10.43 -2.69
C ALA A 27 -14.27 -9.45 -3.10
N ILE A 28 -13.97 -8.16 -3.20
CA ILE A 28 -14.92 -7.13 -3.65
C ILE A 28 -15.10 -7.20 -5.17
N ASP A 29 -14.00 -7.34 -5.91
CA ASP A 29 -13.99 -7.42 -7.37
C ASP A 29 -12.94 -8.44 -7.83
N PRO A 30 -13.38 -9.69 -8.12
CA PRO A 30 -12.49 -10.75 -8.59
C PRO A 30 -11.85 -10.48 -9.96
N GLN A 31 -12.43 -9.59 -10.77
CA GLN A 31 -11.94 -9.23 -12.10
C GLN A 31 -11.04 -7.98 -12.09
N MET A 32 -10.73 -7.45 -10.89
CA MET A 32 -9.90 -6.27 -10.74
C MET A 32 -8.52 -6.46 -11.38
N ASN A 33 -8.18 -5.55 -12.29
CA ASN A 33 -6.86 -5.55 -12.92
C ASN A 33 -5.77 -5.10 -11.91
N ILE A 34 -4.52 -5.42 -12.23
CA ILE A 34 -3.36 -5.12 -11.37
C ILE A 34 -3.24 -3.61 -11.11
N GLN A 35 -3.49 -2.79 -12.13
CA GLN A 35 -3.39 -1.33 -12.05
C GLN A 35 -4.41 -0.73 -11.07
N MET A 36 -5.67 -1.16 -11.15
CA MET A 36 -6.77 -0.74 -10.27
C MET A 36 -6.52 -1.21 -8.85
N ARG A 37 -6.04 -2.44 -8.66
CA ARG A 37 -5.65 -2.95 -7.35
C ARG A 37 -4.54 -2.09 -6.74
N ASN A 38 -3.48 -1.82 -7.50
CA ASN A 38 -2.36 -1.00 -7.07
C ASN A 38 -2.81 0.43 -6.75
N HIS A 39 -3.65 1.02 -7.59
CA HIS A 39 -4.22 2.34 -7.35
C HIS A 39 -5.01 2.37 -6.04
N LYS A 40 -5.93 1.41 -5.83
CA LYS A 40 -6.70 1.32 -4.58
C LYS A 40 -5.85 1.04 -3.35
N LEU A 41 -4.74 0.30 -3.47
CA LEU A 41 -3.78 0.09 -2.39
C LEU A 41 -3.08 1.42 -2.02
N LEU A 42 -2.61 2.14 -3.03
CA LEU A 42 -1.90 3.41 -2.86
C LEU A 42 -2.78 4.48 -2.22
N THR A 43 -4.07 4.57 -2.59
CA THR A 43 -5.00 5.53 -1.96
C THR A 43 -5.30 5.26 -0.49
N GLN A 44 -4.97 4.05 0.02
CA GLN A 44 -5.07 3.74 1.45
C GLN A 44 -3.80 4.11 2.24
N MET A 45 -2.77 4.64 1.57
CA MET A 45 -1.55 5.11 2.23
C MET A 45 -1.65 6.59 2.57
N PRO A 46 -0.96 7.07 3.62
CA PRO A 46 -0.80 8.51 3.86
C PRO A 46 -0.13 9.18 2.66
N GLY A 47 -0.54 10.40 2.29
CA GLY A 47 -0.14 11.04 1.02
C GLY A 47 1.37 11.11 0.77
N GLU A 48 2.19 11.31 1.80
CA GLU A 48 3.66 11.29 1.67
C GLU A 48 4.18 9.89 1.30
N LEU A 49 3.62 8.85 1.89
CA LEU A 49 3.96 7.46 1.63
C LEU A 49 3.45 7.02 0.26
N GLU A 50 2.23 7.42 -0.10
CA GLU A 50 1.65 7.22 -1.43
C GLU A 50 2.58 7.78 -2.51
N ASN A 51 3.02 9.03 -2.35
CA ASN A 51 3.91 9.67 -3.29
C ASN A 51 5.28 8.98 -3.35
N ALA A 52 5.85 8.64 -2.18
CA ALA A 52 7.13 7.95 -2.11
C ALA A 52 7.10 6.56 -2.80
N VAL A 53 6.01 5.81 -2.66
CA VAL A 53 5.84 4.53 -3.36
C VAL A 53 5.61 4.77 -4.85
N LYS A 54 4.78 5.75 -5.25
CA LYS A 54 4.57 6.12 -6.67
C LYS A 54 5.86 6.52 -7.39
N CYS A 55 6.78 7.20 -6.72
CA CYS A 55 8.08 7.55 -7.29
C CYS A 55 8.99 6.33 -7.53
N ARG A 56 8.74 5.20 -6.85
CA ARG A 56 9.60 4.01 -6.88
C ARG A 56 8.95 2.81 -7.58
N CYS A 57 7.62 2.80 -7.71
CA CYS A 57 6.85 1.71 -8.31
C CYS A 57 6.11 2.16 -9.57
N HIS A 58 6.23 1.37 -10.65
CA HIS A 58 5.43 1.56 -11.87
C HIS A 58 3.97 1.12 -11.68
N GLN A 59 3.03 1.60 -12.50
CA GLN A 59 1.60 1.25 -12.37
C GLN A 59 1.31 -0.27 -12.45
N ASN A 60 2.15 -1.02 -13.15
CA ASN A 60 2.05 -2.47 -13.33
C ASN A 60 2.90 -3.28 -12.31
N CYS A 61 3.42 -2.64 -11.27
CA CYS A 61 4.22 -3.32 -10.27
C CYS A 61 3.45 -4.45 -9.57
N THR A 62 4.19 -5.47 -9.16
CA THR A 62 3.64 -6.58 -8.39
C THR A 62 3.34 -6.16 -6.96
N LEU A 63 2.59 -6.99 -6.24
CA LEU A 63 2.35 -6.74 -4.82
C LEU A 63 3.65 -6.75 -4.03
N ASP A 64 4.57 -7.65 -4.40
CA ASP A 64 5.89 -7.77 -3.81
C ASP A 64 6.72 -6.49 -4.01
N ASP A 65 6.70 -5.90 -5.21
CA ASP A 65 7.39 -4.63 -5.48
C ASP A 65 6.90 -3.49 -4.57
N ILE A 66 5.58 -3.39 -4.37
CA ILE A 66 4.98 -2.39 -3.47
C ILE A 66 5.42 -2.66 -2.03
N SER A 67 5.34 -3.92 -1.57
CA SER A 67 5.70 -4.29 -0.21
C SER A 67 7.18 -4.08 0.10
N ASN A 68 8.07 -4.43 -0.84
CA ASN A 68 9.50 -4.22 -0.75
C ASN A 68 9.84 -2.72 -0.70
N THR A 69 9.17 -1.94 -1.55
CA THR A 69 9.31 -0.48 -1.56
C THR A 69 8.87 0.13 -0.24
N LEU A 70 7.74 -0.31 0.31
CA LEU A 70 7.27 0.13 1.62
C LEU A 70 8.24 -0.27 2.74
N GLN A 71 8.80 -1.48 2.71
CA GLN A 71 9.83 -1.90 3.67
C GLN A 71 11.08 -1.02 3.57
N ASP A 72 11.52 -0.69 2.34
CA ASP A 72 12.68 0.16 2.13
C ASP A 72 12.42 1.60 2.59
N ILE A 73 11.24 2.16 2.30
CA ILE A 73 10.80 3.47 2.81
C ILE A 73 10.76 3.44 4.34
N ARG A 74 10.16 2.43 4.96
CA ARG A 74 10.10 2.27 6.43
C ARG A 74 11.48 2.18 7.07
N LYS A 75 12.43 1.51 6.42
CA LYS A 75 13.82 1.35 6.91
C LYS A 75 14.65 2.62 6.73
N ARG A 76 14.47 3.33 5.62
CA ARG A 76 15.30 4.49 5.24
C ARG A 76 14.71 5.83 5.63
N THR A 77 13.41 5.90 5.92
CA THR A 77 12.70 7.15 6.20
C THR A 77 11.81 6.99 7.44
N ASN A 78 11.67 8.07 8.22
CA ASN A 78 10.70 8.16 9.32
C ASN A 78 9.33 8.70 8.84
N ILE A 79 9.03 8.61 7.55
CA ILE A 79 7.75 9.05 6.97
C ILE A 79 6.62 8.24 7.62
N GLY A 80 5.61 8.94 8.16
CA GLY A 80 4.47 8.33 8.86
C GLY A 80 4.68 8.00 10.35
N LYS A 81 5.88 8.24 10.91
CA LYS A 81 6.12 8.16 12.37
C LYS A 81 5.84 9.47 13.12
N PHE A 82 5.66 10.58 12.39
CA PHE A 82 5.25 11.85 12.97
C PHE A 82 3.74 12.00 12.82
N THR A 83 3.01 11.66 13.87
CA THR A 83 1.70 12.25 14.14
C THR A 83 1.75 12.71 15.60
N PRO A 84 1.69 14.03 15.88
CA PRO A 84 1.60 14.54 17.26
C PRO A 84 0.28 14.13 17.93
#